data_AF-A0AAJ2PZI7-F1
#
_entry.id   AF-A0AAJ2PZI7-F1
#
_cell.length_a   1.000
_cell.length_b   1.000
_cell.length_c   1.000
_cell.angle_alpha   90.00
_cell.angle_beta   90.00
_cell.angle_gamma   90.00
#
_symmetry.space_group_name_H-M   'P 1'
#
loop_
_entity.id
_entity.type
_entity.pdbx_description
1 polymer ?
#
loop_
_entity_poly.entity_id
_entity_poly.type
_entity_poly.pdbx_seq_one_letter_code
_entity_poly.pdbx_strand_id
1 'polypeptide(L)'
;MTTPPLASGPRGPGALRPLLDTVLDALREGAESRGGPLPAGGPEAVAAQVRDALGEPLPAEGEPDALHRLVRALAAGTADPADPLCAAHLHTPPLAVAAAADLAASVLNPSLDSWDQAPAASTLEALVTRALAHETGAADALVTTGGTESNHLAVLLAREAHAGVQLVCG
;
A
#
# COMPACT_ATOMS: atom_id res chain seq x y z
N MET A 1 22.34 -8.02 -22.43
CA MET A 1 21.80 -7.72 -21.09
C MET A 1 20.89 -8.87 -20.69
N THR A 2 21.06 -9.43 -19.49
CA THR A 2 20.15 -10.46 -18.96
C THR A 2 18.84 -9.81 -18.50
N THR A 3 17.70 -10.35 -18.90
CA THR A 3 16.39 -9.84 -18.46
C THR A 3 16.28 -9.92 -16.93
N PRO A 4 15.85 -8.84 -16.25
CA PRO A 4 15.61 -8.86 -14.81
C PRO A 4 14.60 -9.97 -14.44
N PRO A 5 14.76 -10.62 -13.28
CA PRO A 5 13.79 -11.61 -12.82
C PRO A 5 12.45 -10.95 -12.50
N LEU A 6 11.35 -11.58 -12.93
CA LEU A 6 9.99 -11.15 -12.57
C LEU A 6 9.56 -11.79 -11.26
N ALA A 7 8.87 -11.04 -10.39
CA ALA A 7 8.36 -11.50 -9.11
C ALA A 7 7.37 -12.67 -9.23
N SER A 8 6.52 -12.66 -10.25
CA SER A 8 5.58 -13.75 -10.59
C SER A 8 6.17 -14.83 -11.48
N GLY A 9 7.45 -14.71 -11.88
CA GLY A 9 8.09 -15.67 -12.77
C GLY A 9 8.46 -17.00 -12.07
N PRO A 10 8.90 -18.04 -12.82
CA PRO A 10 9.25 -19.34 -12.26
C PRO A 10 10.36 -19.31 -11.19
N ARG A 11 11.22 -18.29 -11.24
CA ARG A 11 12.29 -18.03 -10.25
C ARG A 11 11.94 -16.92 -9.26
N GLY A 12 10.72 -16.41 -9.30
CA GLY A 12 10.24 -15.24 -8.59
C GLY A 12 10.49 -15.30 -7.08
N PRO A 13 10.00 -16.32 -6.36
CA PRO A 13 10.25 -16.47 -4.93
C PRO A 13 11.74 -16.49 -4.56
N GLY A 14 12.58 -17.14 -5.38
CA GLY A 14 14.02 -17.18 -5.18
C GLY A 14 14.71 -15.84 -5.43
N ALA A 15 14.23 -15.07 -6.41
CA ALA A 15 14.73 -13.73 -6.70
C ALA A 15 14.27 -12.69 -5.67
N LEU A 16 13.06 -12.84 -5.11
CA LEU A 16 12.51 -11.95 -4.09
C LEU A 16 13.21 -12.10 -2.74
N ARG A 17 13.60 -13.31 -2.35
CA ARG A 17 14.15 -13.58 -1.02
C ARG A 17 15.30 -12.64 -0.60
N PRO A 18 16.40 -12.49 -1.36
CA PRO A 18 17.47 -11.58 -0.96
C PRO A 18 17.05 -10.11 -0.94
N LEU A 19 16.08 -9.72 -1.79
CA LEU A 19 15.54 -8.36 -1.79
C LEU A 19 14.70 -8.11 -0.53
N LEU A 20 13.89 -9.09 -0.12
CA LEU A 20 13.10 -9.00 1.11
C LEU A 20 13.98 -8.98 2.35
N ASP A 21 15.07 -9.77 2.38
CA ASP A 21 16.07 -9.69 3.46
C ASP A 21 16.65 -8.27 3.54
N THR A 22 17.02 -7.68 2.39
CA THR A 22 17.51 -6.30 2.29
C THR A 22 16.48 -5.28 2.81
N VAL A 23 15.20 -5.45 2.47
CA VAL A 23 14.12 -4.57 2.95
C VAL A 23 13.95 -4.69 4.46
N LEU A 24 13.92 -5.91 5.01
CA LEU A 24 13.74 -6.14 6.45
C LEU A 24 14.89 -5.55 7.26
N ASP A 25 16.13 -5.70 6.80
CA ASP A 25 17.30 -5.09 7.44
C ASP A 25 17.22 -3.55 7.41
N ALA A 26 16.89 -2.97 6.25
CA ALA A 26 16.75 -1.53 6.08
C ALA A 26 15.62 -0.93 6.93
N LEU A 27 14.47 -1.63 7.05
CA LEU A 27 13.35 -1.23 7.89
C LEU A 27 13.76 -1.17 9.36
N ARG A 28 14.50 -2.18 9.85
CA ARG A 28 15.03 -2.23 11.21
C ARG A 28 15.96 -1.04 11.47
N GLU A 29 16.95 -0.84 10.60
CA GLU A 29 17.93 0.25 10.76
C GLU A 29 17.29 1.65 10.70
N GLY A 30 16.32 1.85 9.82
CA GLY A 30 15.59 3.11 9.74
C GLY A 30 14.74 3.37 10.98
N ALA A 31 14.05 2.35 11.49
CA ALA A 31 13.29 2.48 12.74
C ALA A 31 14.20 2.80 13.94
N GLU A 32 15.35 2.13 14.06
CA GLU A 32 16.37 2.45 15.07
C GLU A 32 16.86 3.90 14.94
N SER A 33 17.07 4.39 13.72
CA SER A 33 17.47 5.77 13.46
C SER A 33 16.39 6.80 13.77
N ARG A 34 15.11 6.45 13.60
CA ARG A 34 13.97 7.33 13.93
C ARG A 34 13.86 7.52 15.44
N GLY A 35 13.96 6.44 16.21
CA GLY A 35 14.04 6.46 17.68
C GLY A 35 12.77 6.88 18.43
N GLY A 36 11.62 6.99 17.76
CA GLY A 36 10.34 7.37 18.37
C GLY A 36 9.17 7.44 17.38
N PRO A 37 8.04 8.07 17.77
CA PRO A 37 6.81 8.08 16.96
C PRO A 37 6.95 8.89 15.66
N LEU A 38 7.87 9.85 15.61
CA LEU A 38 8.16 10.72 14.46
C LEU A 38 9.67 11.02 14.38
N PRO A 39 10.22 11.33 13.19
CA PRO A 39 11.59 11.80 13.05
C PRO A 39 11.80 13.18 13.72
N ALA A 40 13.01 13.39 14.27
CA ALA A 40 13.43 14.69 14.78
C ALA A 40 13.80 15.66 13.64
N GLY A 41 13.83 16.97 13.94
CA GLY A 41 14.34 18.02 13.04
C GLY A 41 13.30 18.68 12.12
N GLY A 42 12.05 18.19 12.13
CA GLY A 42 10.96 18.83 11.39
C GLY A 42 10.99 18.56 9.87
N PRO A 43 10.03 19.13 9.12
CA PRO A 43 9.80 18.78 7.73
C PRO A 43 10.99 19.10 6.81
N GLU A 44 11.72 20.19 7.05
CA GLU A 44 12.89 20.57 6.23
C GLU A 44 14.04 19.57 6.38
N ALA A 45 14.29 19.09 7.60
CA ALA A 45 15.32 18.09 7.87
C ALA A 45 14.98 16.74 7.22
N VAL A 46 13.74 16.28 7.36
CA VAL A 46 13.25 15.06 6.71
C VAL A 46 13.36 15.18 5.19
N ALA A 47 12.93 16.30 4.61
CA ALA A 47 13.03 16.53 3.17
C ALA A 47 14.48 16.57 2.68
N ALA A 48 15.43 17.07 3.48
CA ALA A 48 16.85 17.04 3.16
C ALA A 48 17.40 15.60 3.19
N GLN A 49 17.06 14.83 4.22
CA GLN A 49 17.47 13.42 4.34
C GLN A 49 16.93 12.57 3.17
N VAL A 50 15.67 12.75 2.79
CA VAL A 50 15.08 12.02 1.65
C VAL A 50 15.75 12.41 0.34
N ARG A 51 16.05 13.70 0.11
CA ARG A 51 16.75 14.15 -1.11
C ARG A 51 18.17 13.58 -1.20
N ASP A 52 18.89 13.57 -0.09
CA ASP A 52 20.23 12.98 -0.01
C ASP A 52 20.19 11.46 -0.27
N ALA A 53 19.25 10.77 0.38
CA ALA A 53 19.05 9.34 0.18
C ALA A 53 18.57 8.98 -1.23
N LEU A 54 17.84 9.87 -1.92
CA LEU A 54 17.37 9.65 -3.28
C LEU A 54 18.50 9.81 -4.31
N GLY A 55 19.27 10.89 -4.22
CA GLY A 55 20.20 11.26 -5.28
C GLY A 55 19.46 11.64 -6.58
N GLU A 56 19.93 11.17 -7.73
CA GLU A 56 19.22 11.31 -9.01
C GLU A 56 18.00 10.37 -9.03
N PRO A 57 16.76 10.87 -9.21
CA PRO A 57 15.56 10.01 -9.09
C PRO A 57 15.44 8.92 -10.17
N LEU A 58 15.99 9.16 -11.36
CA LEU A 58 15.91 8.26 -12.52
C LEU A 58 17.27 8.20 -13.21
N PRO A 59 18.28 7.59 -12.56
CA PRO A 59 19.61 7.47 -13.14
C PRO A 59 19.56 6.56 -14.38
N ALA A 60 20.51 6.76 -15.30
CA ALA A 60 20.59 5.95 -16.52
C ALA A 60 20.84 4.46 -16.24
N GLU A 61 21.50 4.14 -15.14
CA GLU A 61 21.78 2.78 -14.68
C GLU A 61 21.29 2.60 -13.24
N GLY A 62 20.87 1.37 -12.89
CA GLY A 62 20.41 1.06 -11.55
C GLY A 62 21.54 1.06 -10.52
N GLU A 63 21.29 1.67 -9.36
CA GLU A 63 22.23 1.68 -8.23
C GLU A 63 22.03 0.42 -7.35
N PRO A 64 23.06 -0.44 -7.17
CA PRO A 64 22.91 -1.73 -6.48
C PRO A 64 22.31 -1.64 -5.07
N ASP A 65 22.65 -0.59 -4.31
CA ASP A 65 22.21 -0.40 -2.92
C ASP A 65 20.99 0.52 -2.79
N ALA A 66 20.36 0.92 -3.89
CA ALA A 66 19.23 1.85 -3.87
C ALA A 66 18.08 1.34 -3.00
N LEU A 67 17.76 0.05 -3.06
CA LEU A 67 16.69 -0.55 -2.29
C LEU A 67 16.92 -0.37 -0.78
N HIS A 68 18.10 -0.76 -0.30
CA HIS A 68 18.46 -0.63 1.12
C HIS A 68 18.44 0.84 1.56
N ARG A 69 19.13 1.71 0.80
CA ARG A 69 19.23 3.15 1.12
C ARG A 69 17.86 3.82 1.21
N LEU A 70 17.00 3.60 0.21
CA LEU A 70 15.69 4.24 0.15
C LEU A 70 14.75 3.71 1.22
N VAL A 71 14.70 2.40 1.45
CA VAL A 71 13.86 1.81 2.50
C VAL A 71 14.31 2.30 3.88
N ARG A 72 15.62 2.34 4.14
CA ARG A 72 16.18 2.85 5.40
C ARG A 72 15.81 4.30 5.63
N ALA A 73 15.95 5.16 4.61
CA ALA A 73 15.58 6.57 4.70
C ALA A 73 14.08 6.78 4.91
N LEU A 74 13.23 6.02 4.21
CA LEU A 74 11.77 6.05 4.40
C LEU A 74 11.38 5.59 5.82
N ALA A 75 11.96 4.51 6.32
CA ALA A 75 11.73 4.04 7.68
C ALA A 75 12.22 5.05 8.74
N ALA A 76 13.34 5.73 8.49
CA ALA A 76 13.81 6.80 9.39
C ALA A 76 12.90 8.03 9.38
N GLY A 77 12.32 8.38 8.22
CA GLY A 77 11.53 9.59 8.02
C GLY A 77 10.01 9.47 8.19
N THR A 78 9.48 8.28 8.48
CA THR A 78 8.02 8.07 8.63
C THR A 78 7.53 8.32 10.06
N ALA A 79 6.23 8.62 10.20
CA ALA A 79 5.53 8.41 11.48
C ALA A 79 5.34 6.91 11.74
N ASP A 80 5.39 6.50 13.01
CA ASP A 80 5.24 5.11 13.44
C ASP A 80 3.92 4.89 14.20
N PRO A 81 2.84 4.47 13.53
CA PRO A 81 1.56 4.22 14.18
C PRO A 81 1.59 3.05 15.18
N ALA A 82 2.67 2.26 15.24
CA ALA A 82 2.84 1.21 16.25
C ALA A 82 3.51 1.72 17.53
N ASP A 83 4.14 2.91 17.50
CA ASP A 83 4.67 3.55 18.70
C ASP A 83 3.49 4.03 19.57
N PRO A 84 3.44 3.68 20.88
CA PRO A 84 2.35 4.08 21.77
C PRO A 84 2.12 5.59 21.87
N LEU A 85 3.12 6.41 21.55
CA LEU A 85 3.03 7.87 21.55
C LEU A 85 2.52 8.44 20.21
N CYS A 86 2.40 7.63 19.16
CA CYS A 86 1.82 8.03 17.87
C CYS A 86 0.29 7.84 17.85
N ALA A 87 -0.42 8.59 18.70
CA ALA A 87 -1.85 8.38 18.96
C ALA A 87 -2.76 9.51 18.43
N ALA A 88 -2.36 10.21 17.37
CA ALA A 88 -3.05 11.44 16.93
C ALA A 88 -4.25 11.20 16.00
N HIS A 89 -4.17 10.22 15.10
CA HIS A 89 -5.11 10.07 13.98
C HIS A 89 -5.62 8.64 13.87
N LEU A 90 -6.68 8.44 13.08
CA LEU A 90 -7.15 7.13 12.63
C LEU A 90 -6.18 6.54 11.59
N HIS A 91 -4.91 6.43 11.97
CA HIS A 91 -3.82 5.86 11.20
C HIS A 91 -3.37 4.59 11.91
N THR A 92 -3.92 3.46 11.48
CA THR A 92 -3.78 2.18 12.18
C THR A 92 -2.40 1.55 11.96
N PRO A 93 -1.74 0.99 12.99
CA PRO A 93 -0.56 0.18 12.80
C PRO A 93 -0.89 -1.07 11.96
N PRO A 94 -0.16 -1.32 10.85
CA PRO A 94 -0.48 -2.44 9.98
C PRO A 94 -0.19 -3.78 10.69
N LEU A 95 -1.10 -4.74 10.55
CA LEU A 95 -0.85 -6.11 10.99
C LEU A 95 0.22 -6.75 10.09
N ALA A 96 1.14 -7.53 10.68
CA ALA A 96 2.16 -8.25 9.92
C ALA A 96 1.56 -9.17 8.84
N VAL A 97 0.41 -9.79 9.12
CA VAL A 97 -0.32 -10.62 8.15
C VAL A 97 -0.88 -9.80 6.98
N ALA A 98 -1.30 -8.55 7.23
CA ALA A 98 -1.80 -7.67 6.16
C ALA A 98 -0.64 -7.26 5.23
N ALA A 99 0.50 -6.86 5.79
CA ALA A 99 1.69 -6.54 4.98
C ALA A 99 2.20 -7.75 4.15
N ALA A 100 2.14 -8.96 4.71
CA ALA A 100 2.48 -10.18 3.98
C ALA A 100 1.47 -10.50 2.86
N ALA A 101 0.17 -10.23 3.09
CA ALA A 101 -0.86 -10.37 2.06
C ALA A 101 -0.67 -9.34 0.93
N ASP A 102 -0.29 -8.10 1.24
CA ASP A 102 0.02 -7.07 0.24
C ASP A 102 1.24 -7.44 -0.60
N LEU A 103 2.27 -8.06 0.00
CA LEU A 103 3.38 -8.64 -0.77
C LEU A 103 2.86 -9.70 -1.75
N ALA A 104 2.02 -10.63 -1.30
CA ALA A 104 1.46 -11.65 -2.18
C ALA A 104 0.60 -11.04 -3.31
N ALA A 105 -0.25 -10.05 -2.99
CA ALA A 105 -1.04 -9.32 -3.98
C ALA A 105 -0.15 -8.58 -4.99
N SER A 106 0.92 -7.92 -4.52
CA SER A 106 1.88 -7.21 -5.39
C SER A 106 2.66 -8.17 -6.31
N VAL A 107 3.00 -9.35 -5.82
CA VAL A 107 3.66 -10.40 -6.63
C VAL A 107 2.72 -10.95 -7.69
N LEU A 108 1.45 -11.19 -7.34
CA LEU A 108 0.45 -11.76 -8.26
C LEU A 108 -0.12 -10.71 -9.23
N ASN A 109 -0.16 -9.45 -8.83
CA ASN A 109 -0.68 -8.30 -9.57
C ASN A 109 -2.06 -8.56 -10.22
N PRO A 110 -3.09 -8.98 -9.45
CA PRO A 110 -4.41 -9.22 -10.00
C PRO A 110 -5.09 -7.90 -10.41
N SER A 111 -5.82 -7.91 -11.53
CA SER A 111 -6.71 -6.82 -11.93
C SER A 111 -8.15 -7.25 -11.69
N LEU A 112 -8.82 -6.65 -10.70
CA LEU A 112 -10.15 -7.07 -10.21
C LEU A 112 -11.32 -6.55 -11.06
N ASP A 113 -11.05 -5.89 -12.18
CA ASP A 113 -12.06 -5.38 -13.11
C ASP A 113 -12.70 -6.48 -13.98
N SER A 114 -12.02 -7.61 -14.16
CA SER A 114 -12.54 -8.74 -14.92
C SER A 114 -12.07 -10.10 -14.40
N TRP A 115 -12.89 -11.12 -14.62
CA TRP A 115 -12.62 -12.46 -14.08
C TRP A 115 -11.39 -13.12 -14.71
N ASP A 116 -11.12 -12.91 -16.00
CA ASP A 116 -9.98 -13.50 -16.72
C ASP A 116 -8.63 -12.86 -16.32
N GLN A 117 -8.65 -11.74 -15.61
CA GLN A 117 -7.46 -11.10 -15.04
C GLN A 117 -7.24 -11.39 -13.55
N ALA A 118 -8.26 -11.88 -12.82
CA ALA A 118 -8.18 -12.11 -11.38
C ALA A 118 -9.10 -13.24 -10.86
N PRO A 119 -9.15 -14.45 -11.47
CA PRO A 119 -10.21 -15.42 -11.21
C PRO A 119 -10.33 -15.85 -9.73
N ALA A 120 -9.19 -16.10 -9.08
CA ALA A 120 -9.15 -16.46 -7.66
C ALA A 120 -9.41 -15.25 -6.75
N ALA A 121 -8.85 -14.09 -7.07
CA ALA A 121 -9.00 -12.88 -6.25
C ALA A 121 -10.44 -12.34 -6.32
N SER A 122 -11.10 -12.35 -7.48
CA SER A 122 -12.52 -12.02 -7.64
C SER A 122 -13.42 -12.96 -6.83
N THR A 123 -13.10 -14.26 -6.79
CA THR A 123 -13.84 -15.23 -5.96
C THR A 123 -13.66 -14.93 -4.47
N LEU A 124 -12.43 -14.63 -4.05
CA LEU A 124 -12.12 -14.26 -2.67
C LEU A 124 -12.84 -12.98 -2.25
N GLU A 125 -12.76 -11.92 -3.05
CA GLU A 125 -13.45 -10.65 -2.80
C GLU A 125 -14.95 -10.89 -2.63
N ALA A 126 -15.57 -11.61 -3.57
CA ALA A 126 -17.01 -11.89 -3.51
C ALA A 126 -17.40 -12.69 -2.25
N LEU A 127 -16.55 -13.58 -1.75
CA LEU A 127 -16.81 -14.31 -0.50
C LEU A 127 -16.70 -13.39 0.73
N VAL A 128 -15.68 -12.55 0.77
CA VAL A 128 -15.44 -11.61 1.88
C VAL A 128 -16.51 -10.53 1.92
N THR A 129 -16.86 -9.92 0.78
CA THR A 129 -17.87 -8.86 0.73
C THR A 129 -19.25 -9.39 1.07
N ARG A 130 -19.62 -10.61 0.63
CA ARG A 130 -20.87 -11.25 1.08
C ARG A 130 -20.90 -11.47 2.59
N ALA A 131 -19.80 -11.90 3.19
CA ALA A 131 -19.71 -12.04 4.64
C ALA A 131 -19.88 -10.68 5.34
N LEU A 132 -19.20 -9.64 4.87
CA LEU A 132 -19.33 -8.28 5.41
C LEU A 132 -20.75 -7.72 5.27
N ALA A 133 -21.39 -7.92 4.10
CA ALA A 133 -22.77 -7.50 3.87
C ALA A 133 -23.73 -8.17 4.86
N HIS A 134 -23.55 -9.47 5.11
CA HIS A 134 -24.31 -10.19 6.12
C HIS A 134 -24.13 -9.62 7.52
N GLU A 135 -22.88 -9.34 7.94
CA GLU A 135 -22.58 -8.74 9.25
C GLU A 135 -23.23 -7.36 9.44
N THR A 136 -23.33 -6.55 8.38
CA THR A 136 -23.93 -5.21 8.45
C THR A 136 -25.43 -5.18 8.15
N GLY A 137 -26.05 -6.30 7.79
CA GLY A 137 -27.44 -6.37 7.32
C GLY A 137 -27.67 -5.69 5.96
N ALA A 138 -26.63 -5.54 5.14
CA ALA A 138 -26.70 -5.00 3.80
C ALA A 138 -27.07 -6.12 2.79
N ALA A 139 -27.65 -5.74 1.65
CA ALA A 139 -27.97 -6.69 0.59
C ALA A 139 -26.70 -7.19 -0.15
N ASP A 140 -25.70 -6.31 -0.30
CA ASP A 140 -24.42 -6.60 -0.92
C ASP A 140 -23.36 -5.60 -0.44
N ALA A 141 -22.09 -5.89 -0.74
CA ALA A 141 -20.96 -5.01 -0.48
C ALA A 141 -19.90 -5.13 -1.58
N LEU A 142 -19.08 -4.11 -1.72
CA LEU A 142 -17.91 -4.09 -2.60
C LEU A 142 -16.74 -3.40 -1.89
N VAL A 143 -15.53 -3.71 -2.33
CA VAL A 143 -14.29 -3.08 -1.82
C VAL A 143 -14.04 -1.78 -2.59
N THR A 144 -13.67 -0.72 -1.87
CA THR A 144 -13.23 0.57 -2.43
C THR A 144 -11.82 0.88 -1.92
N THR A 145 -11.19 1.96 -2.41
CA THR A 145 -9.90 2.42 -1.89
C THR A 145 -9.97 2.96 -0.46
N GLY A 146 -11.18 3.18 0.09
CA GLY A 146 -11.39 3.63 1.46
C GLY A 146 -12.66 4.45 1.65
N GLY A 147 -12.86 4.95 2.87
CA GLY A 147 -14.10 5.61 3.29
C GLY A 147 -14.50 6.83 2.43
N THR A 148 -13.55 7.57 1.88
CA THR A 148 -13.83 8.70 0.99
C THR A 148 -14.53 8.25 -0.29
N GLU A 149 -14.02 7.21 -0.95
CA GLU A 149 -14.65 6.67 -2.16
C GLU A 149 -15.99 6.02 -1.82
N SER A 150 -16.07 5.25 -0.73
CA SER A 150 -17.33 4.64 -0.28
C SER A 150 -18.43 5.68 -0.05
N ASN A 151 -18.10 6.80 0.61
CA ASN A 151 -19.05 7.89 0.83
C ASN A 151 -19.46 8.57 -0.47
N HIS A 152 -18.51 8.79 -1.38
CA HIS A 152 -18.81 9.38 -2.68
C HIS A 152 -19.76 8.48 -3.47
N LEU A 153 -19.48 7.19 -3.54
CA LEU A 153 -20.33 6.20 -4.21
C LEU A 153 -21.72 6.12 -3.57
N ALA A 154 -21.81 6.12 -2.24
CA ALA A 154 -23.08 6.10 -1.53
C ALA A 154 -23.95 7.32 -1.86
N VAL A 155 -23.38 8.53 -1.84
CA VAL A 155 -24.10 9.77 -2.19
C VAL A 155 -24.46 9.79 -3.69
N LEU A 156 -23.58 9.29 -4.55
CA LEU A 156 -23.85 9.14 -5.98
C LEU A 156 -25.04 8.21 -6.23
N LEU A 157 -25.05 7.02 -5.64
CA LEU A 157 -26.16 6.07 -5.76
C LEU A 157 -27.47 6.63 -5.19
N ALA A 158 -27.41 7.31 -4.04
CA ALA A 158 -28.58 7.97 -3.46
C ALA A 158 -29.14 9.08 -4.36
N ARG A 159 -28.25 9.85 -5.02
CA ARG A 159 -28.64 10.85 -6.02
C ARG A 159 -29.36 10.19 -7.19
N GLU A 160 -28.77 9.16 -7.80
CA GLU A 160 -29.36 8.47 -8.97
C GLU A 160 -30.69 7.76 -8.66
N ALA A 161 -30.87 7.31 -7.41
CA ALA A 161 -32.13 6.74 -6.96
C ALA A 161 -33.26 7.79 -6.77
N HIS A 162 -32.93 9.08 -6.69
CA HIS A 162 -33.92 10.13 -6.53
C HIS A 162 -34.53 10.54 -7.87
N ALA A 163 -35.86 10.61 -7.95
CA ALA A 163 -36.55 11.08 -9.15
C ALA A 163 -36.29 12.58 -9.38
N GLY A 164 -36.03 12.98 -10.63
CA GLY A 164 -35.90 14.40 -11.00
C GLY A 164 -34.48 14.97 -10.98
N VAL A 165 -33.45 14.12 -10.99
CA VAL A 165 -32.07 14.56 -11.22
C VAL A 165 -31.96 15.13 -12.65
N GLN A 166 -31.61 16.42 -12.74
CA GLN A 166 -31.30 17.08 -14.00
C GLN A 166 -29.79 17.32 -14.09
N LEU A 167 -29.16 16.82 -15.15
CA LEU A 167 -27.79 17.22 -15.51
C LEU A 167 -27.82 18.70 -15.89
N VAL A 168 -27.19 19.55 -15.06
CA VAL A 168 -27.08 20.99 -15.33
C VAL A 168 -25.94 21.26 -16.32
N CYS A 169 -24.85 20.49 -16.23
CA CYS A 169 -23.72 20.51 -17.17
C CYS A 169 -23.14 19.10 -17.32
N GLY A 170 -22.90 18.67 -18.55
CA GLY A 170 -22.31 17.38 -18.94
C GLY A 170 -22.21 17.30 -20.46
#